data_AF-A0A0L0T1Y8-F1
#
_entry.id   AF-A0A0L0T1Y8-F1
#
_cell.length_a   1.000
_cell.length_b   1.000
_cell.length_c   1.000
_cell.angle_alpha   90.00
_cell.angle_beta   90.00
_cell.angle_gamma   90.00
#
_symmetry.space_group_name_H-M   'P 1'
#
loop_
_entity.id
_entity.type
_entity.pdbx_description
1 polymer ?
#
loop_
_entity_poly.entity_id
_entity_poly.type
_entity_poly.pdbx_seq_one_letter_code
_entity_poly.pdbx_strand_id
1 'polypeptide(L)'
;MAKYLDPPAARADGLEVEYARTVHLFDFDDNVFHMPTPILLFNDEGETFRVSTGAYAVLKVPENRALRQLHNYHVRFPDSLLEFAENPDQDAESFYLRDLKKALEMDGDDAVEPTRSDWKGPLWDQFVDALATDPDNVWIITARLHAPVTIHAGLQYLVDLGLLPVAPALDRIWPVANDGFRARFDQEFAPETLPHLPGEPHMHWSTFKAVLMRHLLDRFAHFTEGRTLCKYSDDDAKNVEATCQLVPTVLADLEPVHPIDFQVYSTAQVPLPSVTFFTSEPGIESTRVPFALDFAADTPSAKWATVDLRLNTSNALKLHELTTLLAPHFASVTATVHDVPEPAADPITVIRYKASTAGDGVLCDDTSLEIPAAGADSPSANVKWVLDTLGEHAGERAMFVSMLGVRFHETVAIYRGEVWGTIVADPRGGDRMPFKPGFLPWFVPDGEESGRTLAEVIADGENYDVYNARYMAVQDLLRDKPYVTCAVLEEWTGPFQQE
;
A
#
# COMPACT_ATOMS: atom_id res chain seq x y z
N MET A 1 11.67 13.84 6.96
CA MET A 1 10.32 14.36 6.61
C MET A 1 10.43 15.48 5.60
N ALA A 2 10.32 15.13 4.32
CA ALA A 2 9.97 16.12 3.32
C ALA A 2 8.66 16.79 3.76
N LYS A 3 8.73 18.06 4.16
CA LYS A 3 7.57 18.94 3.99
C LYS A 3 7.11 18.71 2.57
N TYR A 4 5.79 18.54 2.37
CA TYR A 4 5.14 18.51 1.07
C TYR A 4 6.02 19.21 0.05
N LEU A 5 6.41 18.53 -1.03
CA LEU A 5 7.00 19.23 -2.16
C LEU A 5 6.02 20.37 -2.43
N ASP A 6 6.41 21.59 -2.09
CA ASP A 6 5.73 22.77 -2.57
C ASP A 6 5.57 22.52 -4.07
N PRO A 7 4.36 22.72 -4.65
CA PRO A 7 4.16 22.55 -6.09
C PRO A 7 5.38 23.16 -6.76
N PRO A 8 6.14 22.39 -7.58
CA PRO A 8 7.53 22.68 -7.87
C PRO A 8 7.69 24.18 -8.00
N ALA A 9 8.35 24.80 -7.02
CA ALA A 9 8.26 26.24 -6.73
C ALA A 9 8.73 27.13 -7.89
N ALA A 10 9.12 26.51 -9.00
CA ALA A 10 9.37 27.12 -10.26
C ALA A 10 8.37 26.55 -11.29
N ARG A 11 7.43 27.39 -11.74
CA ARG A 11 7.15 27.46 -13.18
C ARG A 11 8.49 27.44 -13.94
N ALA A 12 8.52 27.03 -15.20
CA ALA A 12 9.76 27.09 -16.00
C ALA A 12 10.42 28.49 -16.03
N ASP A 13 9.70 29.55 -15.61
CA ASP A 13 10.15 30.93 -15.46
C ASP A 13 10.67 31.33 -14.05
N GLY A 14 10.56 30.46 -13.03
CA GLY A 14 11.04 30.70 -11.67
C GLY A 14 10.16 31.61 -10.80
N LEU A 15 8.90 31.88 -11.19
CA LEU A 15 7.96 32.65 -10.37
C LEU A 15 7.30 31.79 -9.29
N GLU A 16 7.36 32.26 -8.03
CA GLU A 16 6.55 31.71 -6.93
C GLU A 16 5.06 31.92 -7.21
N VAL A 17 4.29 30.85 -7.10
CA VAL A 17 2.84 30.88 -7.23
C VAL A 17 2.23 31.03 -5.85
N GLU A 18 1.59 32.18 -5.59
CA GLU A 18 0.82 32.40 -4.37
C GLU A 18 -0.60 31.85 -4.55
N TYR A 19 -1.01 30.95 -3.65
CA TYR A 19 -2.36 30.40 -3.63
C TYR A 19 -3.19 31.17 -2.62
N ALA A 20 -4.33 31.68 -3.08
CA ALA A 20 -5.30 32.31 -2.19
C ALA A 20 -5.99 31.29 -1.28
N ARG A 21 -6.03 30.02 -1.71
CA ARG A 21 -6.65 28.92 -0.97
C ARG A 21 -6.00 27.58 -1.29
N THR A 22 -5.96 26.71 -0.28
CA THR A 22 -5.64 25.29 -0.45
C THR A 22 -6.80 24.42 0.03
N VAL A 23 -7.27 23.51 -0.81
CA VAL A 23 -8.28 22.50 -0.48
C VAL A 23 -7.61 21.14 -0.38
N HIS A 24 -7.89 20.43 0.71
CA HIS A 24 -7.36 19.11 0.99
C HIS A 24 -8.46 18.05 0.91
N LEU A 25 -8.23 16.99 0.15
CA LEU A 25 -9.13 15.88 -0.08
C LEU A 25 -8.39 14.60 0.30
N PHE A 26 -8.73 14.01 1.44
CA PHE A 26 -8.06 12.81 1.95
C PHE A 26 -8.97 11.59 1.80
N ASP A 27 -8.44 10.48 1.31
CA ASP A 27 -8.94 9.18 1.79
C ASP A 27 -8.56 9.05 3.27
N PHE A 28 -9.44 8.50 4.11
CA PHE A 28 -9.13 8.31 5.54
C PHE A 28 -9.02 6.82 5.80
N ASP A 29 -7.90 6.25 5.35
CA ASP A 29 -7.48 4.86 5.51
C ASP A 29 -5.95 4.83 5.62
N ASP A 30 -5.23 3.86 5.03
CA ASP A 30 -3.79 3.66 5.27
C ASP A 30 -2.91 4.83 4.82
N ASN A 31 -3.43 5.79 4.05
CA ASN A 31 -2.74 7.03 3.71
C ASN A 31 -2.69 8.03 4.88
N VAL A 32 -3.68 8.06 5.78
CA VAL A 32 -3.79 9.02 6.91
C VAL A 32 -3.76 8.31 8.25
N PHE A 33 -4.52 7.23 8.41
CA PHE A 33 -4.68 6.51 9.66
C PHE A 33 -4.79 4.99 9.39
N HIS A 34 -3.81 4.24 9.86
CA HIS A 34 -3.74 2.78 9.71
C HIS A 34 -4.82 2.08 10.55
N MET A 35 -5.96 1.80 9.90
CA MET A 35 -7.09 1.12 10.51
C MET A 35 -6.90 -0.41 10.44
N PRO A 36 -6.95 -1.15 11.56
CA PRO A 36 -6.77 -2.60 11.59
C PRO A 36 -8.02 -3.38 11.11
N THR A 37 -8.87 -2.75 10.28
CA THR A 37 -10.12 -3.32 9.78
C THR A 37 -9.80 -4.42 8.76
N PRO A 38 -10.16 -5.68 9.03
CA PRO A 38 -9.89 -6.77 8.12
C PRO A 38 -10.92 -6.81 6.99
N ILE A 39 -10.47 -7.23 5.81
CA ILE A 39 -11.33 -7.71 4.73
C ILE A 39 -11.48 -9.23 4.89
N LEU A 40 -12.71 -9.73 4.86
CA LEU A 40 -13.00 -11.15 5.02
C LEU A 40 -13.03 -11.82 3.64
N LEU A 41 -12.25 -12.89 3.47
CA LEU A 41 -12.36 -13.80 2.33
C LEU A 41 -13.04 -15.10 2.80
N PHE A 42 -13.79 -15.76 1.93
CA PHE A 42 -14.60 -16.94 2.24
C PHE A 42 -14.21 -18.11 1.36
N ASN A 43 -14.02 -19.31 1.92
CA ASN A 43 -13.92 -20.51 1.09
C ASN A 43 -15.31 -21.08 0.74
N ASP A 44 -15.34 -22.15 -0.05
CA ASP A 44 -16.58 -22.81 -0.48
C ASP A 44 -17.34 -23.44 0.70
N GLU A 45 -16.63 -23.76 1.79
CA GLU A 45 -17.18 -24.26 3.04
C GLU A 45 -17.71 -23.15 3.98
N GLY A 46 -17.44 -21.89 3.65
CA GLY A 46 -17.88 -20.71 4.42
C GLY A 46 -16.94 -20.27 5.55
N GLU A 47 -15.75 -20.86 5.65
CA GLU A 47 -14.70 -20.42 6.58
C GLU A 47 -14.13 -19.07 6.15
N THR A 48 -13.79 -18.23 7.14
CA THR A 48 -13.35 -16.86 6.91
C THR A 48 -11.85 -16.71 7.08
N PHE A 49 -11.19 -16.10 6.10
CA PHE A 49 -9.80 -15.68 6.16
C PHE A 49 -9.72 -14.14 6.23
N ARG A 50 -9.07 -13.62 7.27
CA ARG A 50 -8.93 -12.17 7.51
C ARG A 50 -7.65 -11.67 6.85
N VAL A 51 -7.77 -10.68 5.97
CA VAL A 51 -6.62 -10.00 5.36
C VAL A 51 -6.66 -8.51 5.63
N SER A 52 -5.51 -7.86 5.67
CA SER A 52 -5.45 -6.38 5.68
C SER A 52 -5.92 -5.80 4.35
N THR A 53 -6.27 -4.52 4.35
CA THR A 53 -6.51 -3.68 3.16
C THR A 53 -5.37 -3.78 2.15
N GLY A 54 -4.12 -3.61 2.61
CA GLY A 54 -2.92 -3.75 1.78
C GLY A 54 -2.77 -5.15 1.16
N ALA A 55 -2.93 -6.21 1.97
CA ALA A 55 -2.88 -7.58 1.44
C ALA A 55 -4.00 -7.85 0.42
N TYR A 56 -5.20 -7.34 0.67
CA TYR A 56 -6.30 -7.43 -0.28
C TYR A 56 -6.03 -6.67 -1.58
N ALA A 57 -5.39 -5.49 -1.51
CA ALA A 57 -5.01 -4.70 -2.66
C ALA A 57 -4.04 -5.44 -3.58
N VAL A 58 -3.11 -6.21 -3.03
CA VAL A 58 -2.24 -7.12 -3.81
C VAL A 58 -3.08 -8.26 -4.40
N LEU A 59 -3.92 -8.90 -3.60
CA LEU A 59 -4.71 -10.04 -4.05
C LEU A 59 -5.74 -9.69 -5.14
N LYS A 60 -6.22 -8.44 -5.22
CA LYS A 60 -7.31 -8.04 -6.15
C LYS A 60 -6.81 -7.71 -7.56
N VAL A 61 -5.50 -7.60 -7.72
CA VAL A 61 -4.85 -7.44 -9.02
C VAL A 61 -5.21 -8.67 -9.88
N PRO A 62 -5.76 -8.50 -11.10
CA PRO A 62 -6.21 -9.61 -11.95
C PRO A 62 -5.18 -10.74 -12.11
N GLU A 63 -3.91 -10.37 -12.14
CA GLU A 63 -2.78 -11.28 -12.32
C GLU A 63 -2.47 -12.09 -11.05
N ASN A 64 -2.85 -11.57 -9.88
CA ASN A 64 -2.80 -12.27 -8.59
C ASN A 64 -4.09 -13.05 -8.29
N ARG A 65 -5.08 -13.06 -9.19
CA ARG A 65 -6.35 -13.77 -9.00
C ARG A 65 -6.16 -15.28 -8.84
N ALA A 66 -5.13 -15.83 -9.47
CA ALA A 66 -4.74 -17.23 -9.30
C ALA A 66 -4.39 -17.57 -7.84
N LEU A 67 -3.81 -16.63 -7.08
CA LEU A 67 -3.51 -16.83 -5.64
C LEU A 67 -4.78 -16.98 -4.81
N ARG A 68 -5.86 -16.24 -5.14
CA ARG A 68 -7.17 -16.43 -4.48
C ARG A 68 -7.79 -17.77 -4.82
N GLN A 69 -7.70 -18.16 -6.09
CA GLN A 69 -8.23 -19.44 -6.58
C GLN A 69 -7.47 -20.64 -6.01
N LEU A 70 -6.16 -20.50 -5.75
CA LEU A 70 -5.35 -21.58 -5.18
C LEU A 70 -5.82 -22.02 -3.79
N HIS A 71 -6.47 -21.09 -3.05
CA HIS A 71 -6.95 -21.32 -1.70
C HIS A 71 -8.46 -21.48 -1.58
N ASN A 72 -9.18 -21.51 -2.71
CA ASN A 72 -10.65 -21.46 -2.78
C ASN A 72 -11.28 -20.26 -2.05
N TYR A 73 -10.50 -19.26 -1.62
CA TYR A 73 -11.03 -18.08 -0.96
C TYR A 73 -11.52 -17.05 -1.98
N HIS A 74 -12.76 -16.63 -1.86
CA HIS A 74 -13.40 -15.63 -2.69
C HIS A 74 -13.96 -14.48 -1.85
N VAL A 75 -14.20 -13.37 -2.53
CA VAL A 75 -14.86 -12.21 -1.92
C VAL A 75 -16.35 -12.40 -2.06
N ARG A 76 -17.10 -12.25 -0.98
CA ARG A 76 -18.55 -12.36 -0.95
C ARG A 76 -19.11 -11.03 -0.48
N PHE A 77 -19.62 -10.22 -1.38
CA PHE A 77 -20.22 -8.93 -0.99
C PHE A 77 -21.68 -9.11 -0.54
N PRO A 78 -22.14 -8.34 0.46
CA PRO A 78 -21.40 -7.33 1.23
C PRO A 78 -20.53 -7.90 2.37
N ASP A 79 -20.67 -9.18 2.69
CA ASP A 79 -20.09 -9.82 3.90
C ASP A 79 -18.57 -9.68 4.03
N SER A 80 -17.83 -9.64 2.92
CA SER A 80 -16.38 -9.43 2.90
C SER A 80 -15.95 -8.09 3.51
N LEU A 81 -16.87 -7.13 3.55
CA LEU A 81 -16.67 -5.78 4.05
C LEU A 81 -17.60 -5.48 5.23
N LEU A 82 -18.05 -6.52 5.93
CA LEU A 82 -18.93 -6.38 7.09
C LEU A 82 -18.38 -5.37 8.11
N GLU A 83 -17.08 -5.42 8.40
CA GLU A 83 -16.42 -4.52 9.37
C GLU A 83 -16.11 -3.12 8.80
N PHE A 84 -16.37 -2.89 7.50
CA PHE A 84 -16.33 -1.56 6.87
C PHE A 84 -17.69 -0.85 6.88
N ALA A 85 -18.75 -1.54 7.32
CA ALA A 85 -20.12 -1.05 7.37
C ALA A 85 -20.57 -0.76 8.80
N GLU A 86 -21.77 -0.19 8.93
CA GLU A 86 -22.40 -0.01 10.24
C GLU A 86 -22.52 -1.33 10.99
N ASN A 87 -22.39 -1.27 12.32
CA ASN A 87 -22.67 -2.43 13.15
C ASN A 87 -24.18 -2.74 13.04
N PRO A 88 -24.57 -3.96 12.61
CA PRO A 88 -25.99 -4.31 12.52
C PRO A 88 -26.68 -4.31 13.89
N ASP A 89 -25.93 -4.46 14.97
CA ASP A 89 -26.41 -4.24 16.33
C ASP A 89 -26.27 -2.76 16.71
N GLN A 90 -27.39 -2.03 16.66
CA GLN A 90 -27.43 -0.59 16.94
C GLN A 90 -27.10 -0.23 18.39
N ASP A 91 -27.20 -1.19 19.31
CA ASP A 91 -26.87 -0.99 20.73
C ASP A 91 -25.38 -1.21 21.02
N ALA A 92 -24.62 -1.73 20.04
CA ALA A 92 -23.19 -1.97 20.15
C ALA A 92 -22.36 -0.82 19.55
N GLU A 93 -21.10 -0.72 19.98
CA GLU A 93 -20.12 0.21 19.39
C GLU A 93 -19.97 -0.04 17.88
N SER A 94 -19.83 1.04 17.09
CA SER A 94 -19.59 0.90 15.65
C SER A 94 -18.25 0.22 15.38
N PHE A 95 -18.17 -0.58 14.31
CA PHE A 95 -16.90 -1.20 13.91
C PHE A 95 -15.81 -0.15 13.66
N TYR A 96 -16.17 1.01 13.12
CA TYR A 96 -15.26 2.15 12.96
C TYR A 96 -14.60 2.60 14.27
N LEU A 97 -15.40 2.86 15.32
CA LEU A 97 -14.86 3.36 16.59
C LEU A 97 -14.05 2.28 17.32
N ARG A 98 -14.53 1.04 17.28
CA ARG A 98 -13.80 -0.13 17.80
C ARG A 98 -12.41 -0.26 17.17
N ASP A 99 -12.34 -0.12 15.84
CA ASP A 99 -11.09 -0.27 15.10
C ASP A 99 -10.15 0.92 15.32
N LEU A 100 -10.67 2.14 15.47
CA LEU A 100 -9.87 3.31 15.91
C LEU A 100 -9.23 3.05 17.28
N LYS A 101 -10.02 2.63 18.27
CA LYS A 101 -9.52 2.30 19.61
C LYS A 101 -8.46 1.21 19.57
N LYS A 102 -8.69 0.18 18.76
CA LYS A 102 -7.75 -0.92 18.55
C LYS A 102 -6.45 -0.46 17.89
N ALA A 103 -6.52 0.43 16.90
CA ALA A 103 -5.34 0.98 16.23
C ALA A 103 -4.45 1.76 17.21
N LEU A 104 -5.07 2.47 18.15
CA LEU A 104 -4.37 3.21 19.20
C LEU A 104 -3.93 2.31 20.37
N GLU A 105 -4.33 1.02 20.39
CA GLU A 105 -4.17 0.07 21.50
C GLU A 105 -4.59 0.66 22.85
N MET A 106 -5.70 1.39 22.86
CA MET A 106 -6.25 1.93 24.09
C MET A 106 -6.90 0.83 24.92
N ASP A 107 -6.11 0.18 25.77
CA ASP A 107 -6.58 -0.76 26.78
C ASP A 107 -7.19 -0.01 27.98
N GLY A 108 -8.52 0.01 28.04
CA GLY A 108 -9.30 0.57 29.15
C GLY A 108 -9.85 1.98 28.89
N ASP A 109 -10.98 2.30 29.53
CA ASP A 109 -11.75 3.53 29.29
C ASP A 109 -11.01 4.83 29.66
N ASP A 110 -9.86 4.76 30.34
CA ASP A 110 -9.10 5.91 30.87
C ASP A 110 -7.75 6.16 30.16
N ALA A 111 -7.43 5.44 29.08
CA ALA A 111 -6.17 5.64 28.35
C ALA A 111 -6.14 7.00 27.62
N VAL A 112 -5.11 7.81 27.87
CA VAL A 112 -4.95 9.17 27.32
C VAL A 112 -3.87 9.31 26.25
N GLU A 113 -3.04 8.29 26.05
CA GLU A 113 -2.02 8.27 25.00
C GLU A 113 -2.03 6.92 24.26
N PRO A 114 -1.86 6.90 22.92
CA PRO A 114 -1.72 5.66 22.16
C PRO A 114 -0.45 4.91 22.55
N THR A 115 -0.53 3.59 22.75
CA THR A 115 0.65 2.75 23.05
C THR A 115 1.37 2.30 21.79
N ARG A 116 0.67 2.26 20.65
CA ARG A 116 1.25 2.02 19.32
C ARG A 116 1.78 3.31 18.70
N SER A 117 2.91 3.22 18.00
CA SER A 117 3.46 4.31 17.21
C SER A 117 3.11 4.24 15.71
N ASP A 118 2.60 3.10 15.24
CA ASP A 118 2.43 2.77 13.82
C ASP A 118 0.99 2.97 13.30
N TRP A 119 0.11 3.61 14.08
CA TRP A 119 -1.26 3.92 13.64
C TRP A 119 -1.32 5.11 12.68
N LYS A 120 -0.27 5.94 12.64
CA LYS A 120 -0.19 7.10 11.77
C LYS A 120 0.15 6.68 10.35
N GLY A 121 -0.72 7.03 9.40
CA GLY A 121 -0.40 6.93 7.98
C GLY A 121 0.65 7.95 7.56
N PRO A 122 1.24 7.82 6.36
CA PRO A 122 2.29 8.70 5.86
C PRO A 122 1.85 10.17 5.71
N LEU A 123 0.53 10.45 5.66
CA LEU A 123 -0.03 11.79 5.57
C LEU A 123 -0.70 12.27 6.86
N TRP A 124 -0.51 11.58 7.99
CA TRP A 124 -1.12 11.93 9.27
C TRP A 124 -0.81 13.38 9.69
N ASP A 125 0.47 13.75 9.73
CA ASP A 125 0.87 15.08 10.22
C ASP A 125 0.33 16.20 9.30
N GLN A 126 0.24 15.94 7.99
CA GLN A 126 -0.33 16.90 7.04
C GLN A 126 -1.85 17.01 7.15
N PHE A 127 -2.53 15.92 7.49
CA PHE A 127 -3.95 15.95 7.82
C PHE A 127 -4.21 16.81 9.07
N VAL A 128 -3.39 16.63 10.12
CA VAL A 128 -3.43 17.45 11.35
C VAL A 128 -3.15 18.92 11.04
N ASP A 129 -2.10 19.23 10.28
CA ASP A 129 -1.73 20.59 9.91
C ASP A 129 -2.82 21.29 9.07
N ALA A 130 -3.43 20.57 8.13
CA ALA A 130 -4.53 21.09 7.31
C ALA A 130 -5.76 21.43 8.17
N LEU A 131 -6.12 20.56 9.12
CA LEU A 131 -7.21 20.81 10.06
C LEU A 131 -6.90 21.95 11.03
N ALA A 132 -5.65 22.12 11.44
CA ALA A 132 -5.24 23.22 12.32
C ALA A 132 -5.26 24.58 11.60
N THR A 133 -4.95 24.59 10.29
CA THR A 133 -4.80 25.81 9.50
C THR A 133 -6.11 26.28 8.89
N ASP A 134 -6.83 25.37 8.23
CA ASP A 134 -8.04 25.67 7.48
C ASP A 134 -8.97 24.45 7.43
N PRO A 135 -9.63 24.11 8.55
CA PRO A 135 -10.54 22.98 8.61
C PRO A 135 -11.74 23.13 7.68
N ASP A 136 -11.99 24.36 7.17
CA ASP A 136 -13.06 24.64 6.24
C ASP A 136 -12.82 24.13 4.82
N ASN A 137 -11.58 23.77 4.52
CA ASN A 137 -11.17 23.25 3.24
C ASN A 137 -10.58 21.83 3.34
N VAL A 138 -10.88 21.09 4.41
CA VAL A 138 -10.54 19.66 4.57
C VAL A 138 -11.75 18.77 4.30
N TRP A 139 -11.61 17.88 3.32
CA TRP A 139 -12.62 16.93 2.88
C TRP A 139 -12.10 15.50 3.06
N ILE A 140 -13.00 14.59 3.44
CA ILE A 140 -12.74 13.16 3.51
C ILE A 140 -13.55 12.47 2.43
N ILE A 141 -12.89 11.72 1.55
CA ILE A 141 -13.50 10.93 0.47
C ILE A 141 -13.00 9.50 0.59
N THR A 142 -13.81 8.61 1.14
CA THR A 142 -13.40 7.24 1.49
C THR A 142 -14.31 6.17 0.88
N ALA A 143 -13.77 4.97 0.70
CA ALA A 143 -14.52 3.78 0.30
C ALA A 143 -15.10 2.98 1.49
N ARG A 144 -15.09 3.54 2.71
CA ARG A 144 -15.79 2.98 3.87
C ARG A 144 -17.31 2.95 3.63
N LEU A 145 -17.99 1.90 4.09
CA LEU A 145 -19.45 1.76 3.99
C LEU A 145 -20.17 2.45 5.18
N HIS A 146 -19.44 2.87 6.21
CA HIS A 146 -19.98 3.66 7.33
C HIS A 146 -20.67 4.94 6.85
N ALA A 147 -21.71 5.35 7.56
CA ALA A 147 -22.38 6.62 7.33
C ALA A 147 -21.46 7.80 7.70
N PRO A 148 -21.65 8.99 7.09
CA PRO A 148 -20.86 10.18 7.42
C PRO A 148 -20.85 10.50 8.92
N VAL A 149 -21.97 10.30 9.61
CA VAL A 149 -22.12 10.57 11.05
C VAL A 149 -21.25 9.63 11.91
N THR A 150 -21.08 8.38 11.50
CA THR A 150 -20.27 7.39 12.20
C THR A 150 -18.79 7.69 12.04
N ILE A 151 -18.36 8.06 10.83
CA ILE A 151 -16.99 8.52 10.57
C ILE A 151 -16.69 9.80 11.36
N HIS A 152 -17.61 10.78 11.34
CA HIS A 152 -17.48 12.01 12.12
C HIS A 152 -17.35 11.73 13.62
N ALA A 153 -18.13 10.79 14.18
CA ALA A 153 -18.03 10.41 15.58
C ALA A 153 -16.65 9.82 15.93
N GLY A 154 -16.07 9.01 15.05
CA GLY A 154 -14.70 8.51 15.22
C GLY A 154 -13.63 9.60 15.13
N LEU A 155 -13.79 10.58 14.24
CA LEU A 155 -12.89 11.73 14.17
C LEU A 155 -13.02 12.63 15.41
N GLN A 156 -14.25 12.81 15.93
CA GLN A 156 -14.48 13.53 17.18
C GLN A 156 -13.81 12.81 18.36
N TYR A 157 -13.83 11.48 18.39
CA TYR A 157 -13.08 10.72 19.38
C TYR A 157 -11.57 11.04 19.34
N LEU A 158 -10.97 11.17 18.16
CA LEU A 158 -9.56 11.59 18.02
C LEU A 158 -9.32 13.04 18.48
N VAL A 159 -10.31 13.94 18.32
CA VAL A 159 -10.27 15.30 18.87
C VAL A 159 -10.32 15.28 20.40
N ASP A 160 -11.17 14.45 20.97
CA ASP A 160 -11.34 14.32 22.42
C ASP A 160 -10.06 13.78 23.09
N LEU A 161 -9.29 12.96 22.37
CA LEU A 161 -7.95 12.51 22.76
C LEU A 161 -6.83 13.55 22.54
N GLY A 162 -7.13 14.69 21.92
CA GLY A 162 -6.14 15.72 21.57
C GLY A 162 -5.21 15.32 20.41
N LEU A 163 -5.54 14.28 19.66
CA LEU A 163 -4.78 13.83 18.48
C LEU A 163 -5.12 14.66 17.23
N LEU A 164 -6.35 15.17 17.16
CA LEU A 164 -6.79 16.11 16.13
C LEU A 164 -7.17 17.46 16.75
N PRO A 165 -6.90 18.59 16.07
CA PRO A 165 -7.32 19.90 16.57
C PRO A 165 -8.84 20.10 16.44
N VAL A 166 -9.45 19.55 15.39
CA VAL A 166 -10.89 19.62 15.09
C VAL A 166 -11.27 18.51 14.11
N ALA A 167 -12.52 18.06 14.12
CA ALA A 167 -13.06 17.15 13.11
C ALA A 167 -13.55 17.95 11.90
N PRO A 168 -13.34 17.49 10.65
CA PRO A 168 -13.99 18.07 9.48
C PRO A 168 -15.51 18.10 9.64
N ALA A 169 -16.17 19.13 9.11
CA ALA A 169 -17.61 19.23 9.12
C ALA A 169 -18.28 18.03 8.43
N LEU A 170 -19.46 17.64 8.92
CA LEU A 170 -20.17 16.44 8.46
C LEU A 170 -20.47 16.44 6.95
N ASP A 171 -20.72 17.62 6.37
CA ASP A 171 -20.96 17.81 4.93
C ASP A 171 -19.67 17.67 4.09
N ARG A 172 -18.49 17.57 4.71
CA ARG A 172 -17.22 17.33 4.04
C ARG A 172 -16.76 15.87 4.08
N ILE A 173 -17.56 14.99 4.69
CA ILE A 173 -17.28 13.55 4.79
C ILE A 173 -18.14 12.80 3.76
N TRP A 174 -17.48 12.14 2.81
CA TRP A 174 -18.08 11.46 1.66
C TRP A 174 -17.63 10.00 1.56
N PRO A 175 -18.31 9.08 2.28
CA PRO A 175 -18.11 7.65 2.11
C PRO A 175 -18.82 7.19 0.83
N VAL A 176 -18.09 7.10 -0.28
CA VAL A 176 -18.66 6.79 -1.62
C VAL A 176 -19.23 5.37 -1.74
N ALA A 177 -18.88 4.50 -0.79
CA ALA A 177 -19.37 3.14 -0.69
C ALA A 177 -20.62 2.99 0.19
N ASN A 178 -20.99 4.03 0.94
CA ASN A 178 -22.19 4.01 1.78
C ASN A 178 -23.46 4.06 0.93
N ASP A 179 -24.50 3.31 1.32
CA ASP A 179 -25.78 3.25 0.60
C ASP A 179 -26.47 4.63 0.46
N GLY A 180 -26.22 5.55 1.40
CA GLY A 180 -26.74 6.92 1.36
C GLY A 180 -26.01 7.86 0.39
N PHE A 181 -24.84 7.47 -0.12
CA PHE A 181 -24.01 8.32 -0.98
C PHE A 181 -24.75 8.80 -2.22
N ARG A 182 -25.40 7.90 -2.97
CA ARG A 182 -26.08 8.27 -4.22
C ARG A 182 -27.23 9.25 -3.98
N ALA A 183 -28.07 8.99 -2.98
CA ALA A 183 -29.19 9.88 -2.66
C ALA A 183 -28.70 11.29 -2.28
N ARG A 184 -27.61 11.36 -1.49
CA ARG A 184 -26.99 12.63 -1.12
C ARG A 184 -26.36 13.33 -2.33
N PHE A 185 -25.61 12.61 -3.16
CA PHE A 185 -25.00 13.13 -4.37
C PHE A 185 -26.04 13.74 -5.31
N ASP A 186 -27.11 12.97 -5.61
CA ASP A 186 -28.18 13.41 -6.49
C ASP A 186 -28.91 14.64 -5.92
N GLN A 187 -29.02 14.77 -4.58
CA GLN A 187 -29.58 15.96 -3.94
C GLN A 187 -28.67 17.19 -4.06
N GLU A 188 -27.36 17.01 -3.95
CA GLU A 188 -26.39 18.12 -3.87
C GLU A 188 -25.92 18.62 -5.23
N PHE A 189 -25.86 17.73 -6.23
CA PHE A 189 -25.30 18.02 -7.56
C PHE A 189 -26.34 17.90 -8.71
N ALA A 190 -27.64 17.87 -8.39
CA ALA A 190 -28.71 17.88 -9.40
C ALA A 190 -28.55 19.04 -10.41
N PRO A 191 -28.80 18.79 -11.73
CA PRO A 191 -29.42 17.60 -12.32
C PRO A 191 -28.46 16.47 -12.69
N GLU A 192 -27.17 16.59 -12.38
CA GLU A 192 -26.19 15.55 -12.70
C GLU A 192 -26.38 14.35 -11.78
N THR A 193 -26.42 13.16 -12.37
CA THR A 193 -26.60 11.91 -11.63
C THR A 193 -25.36 11.06 -11.76
N LEU A 194 -25.02 10.33 -10.70
CA LEU A 194 -23.98 9.31 -10.79
C LEU A 194 -24.26 8.36 -11.96
N PRO A 195 -23.23 7.88 -12.67
CA PRO A 195 -23.43 6.93 -13.76
C PRO A 195 -24.07 5.63 -13.24
N HIS A 196 -24.98 5.06 -14.03
CA HIS A 196 -25.46 3.70 -13.82
C HIS A 196 -24.45 2.73 -14.45
N LEU A 197 -23.58 2.17 -13.62
CA LEU A 197 -22.53 1.27 -14.07
C LEU A 197 -22.98 -0.19 -13.91
N PRO A 198 -22.72 -1.07 -14.90
CA PRO A 198 -23.12 -2.47 -14.83
C PRO A 198 -22.30 -3.24 -13.79
N GLY A 199 -22.92 -4.22 -13.14
CA GLY A 199 -22.27 -5.07 -12.13
C GLY A 199 -22.48 -4.59 -10.70
N GLU A 200 -21.73 -5.18 -9.77
CA GLU A 200 -21.83 -4.87 -8.35
C GLU A 200 -21.26 -3.48 -7.99
N PRO A 201 -21.91 -2.72 -7.09
CA PRO A 201 -21.50 -1.35 -6.74
C PRO A 201 -20.04 -1.20 -6.29
N HIS A 202 -19.50 -2.20 -5.60
CA HIS A 202 -18.13 -2.17 -5.08
C HIS A 202 -17.05 -2.12 -6.17
N MET A 203 -17.39 -2.49 -7.41
CA MET A 203 -16.46 -2.40 -8.54
C MET A 203 -16.30 -0.96 -9.05
N HIS A 204 -17.12 -0.03 -8.58
CA HIS A 204 -17.28 1.30 -9.16
C HIS A 204 -16.88 2.44 -8.21
N TRP A 205 -16.37 2.14 -7.02
CA TRP A 205 -16.04 3.19 -6.04
C TRP A 205 -14.96 4.15 -6.52
N SER A 206 -13.96 3.67 -7.26
CA SER A 206 -12.98 4.55 -7.90
C SER A 206 -13.64 5.52 -8.88
N THR A 207 -14.62 5.04 -9.66
CA THR A 207 -15.42 5.89 -10.54
C THR A 207 -16.29 6.86 -9.75
N PHE A 208 -16.90 6.46 -8.65
CA PHE A 208 -17.69 7.35 -7.80
C PHE A 208 -16.84 8.43 -7.13
N LYS A 209 -15.63 8.10 -6.63
CA LYS A 209 -14.66 9.07 -6.13
C LYS A 209 -14.28 10.06 -7.24
N ALA A 210 -13.96 9.57 -8.43
CA ALA A 210 -13.59 10.41 -9.56
C ALA A 210 -14.75 11.35 -9.96
N VAL A 211 -15.97 10.84 -10.09
CA VAL A 211 -17.15 11.68 -10.41
C VAL A 211 -17.39 12.73 -9.33
N LEU A 212 -17.35 12.37 -8.04
CA LEU A 212 -17.43 13.33 -6.96
C LEU A 212 -16.33 14.40 -7.06
N MET A 213 -15.09 13.99 -7.37
CA MET A 213 -13.95 14.89 -7.53
C MET A 213 -14.18 15.92 -8.63
N ARG A 214 -14.78 15.53 -9.78
CA ARG A 214 -15.16 16.46 -10.85
C ARG A 214 -16.06 17.57 -10.32
N HIS A 215 -17.10 17.22 -9.57
CA HIS A 215 -18.06 18.21 -9.05
C HIS A 215 -17.48 19.09 -7.96
N LEU A 216 -16.65 18.52 -7.09
CA LEU A 216 -15.94 19.29 -6.08
C LEU A 216 -14.97 20.27 -6.73
N LEU A 217 -14.23 19.84 -7.76
CA LEU A 217 -13.33 20.71 -8.52
C LEU A 217 -14.07 21.85 -9.21
N ASP A 218 -15.22 21.58 -9.83
CA ASP A 218 -16.09 22.62 -10.38
C ASP A 218 -16.52 23.62 -9.31
N ARG A 219 -16.98 23.14 -8.15
CA ARG A 219 -17.31 24.01 -7.01
C ARG A 219 -16.12 24.88 -6.57
N PHE A 220 -14.93 24.31 -6.49
CA PHE A 220 -13.72 25.01 -6.07
C PHE A 220 -13.25 26.03 -7.13
N ALA A 221 -13.50 25.77 -8.41
CA ALA A 221 -13.16 26.65 -9.54
C ALA A 221 -13.89 27.99 -9.51
N HIS A 222 -15.02 28.01 -8.81
CA HIS A 222 -15.89 29.16 -8.65
C HIS A 222 -15.67 29.89 -7.33
N PHE A 223 -14.65 29.53 -6.56
CA PHE A 223 -14.21 30.37 -5.45
C PHE A 223 -13.76 31.74 -5.97
N THR A 224 -14.24 32.79 -5.31
CA THR A 224 -14.03 34.18 -5.77
C THR A 224 -12.62 34.71 -5.51
N GLU A 225 -11.85 34.01 -4.68
CA GLU A 225 -10.57 34.44 -4.13
C GLU A 225 -9.42 33.72 -4.84
N GLY A 226 -8.84 34.38 -5.85
CA GLY A 226 -7.55 34.02 -6.45
C GLY A 226 -7.37 32.55 -6.86
N ARG A 227 -6.09 32.16 -7.05
CA ARG A 227 -5.70 30.81 -7.47
C ARG A 227 -5.97 29.80 -6.35
N THR A 228 -6.56 28.66 -6.68
CA THR A 228 -6.85 27.57 -5.73
C THR A 228 -5.94 26.37 -5.99
N LEU A 229 -5.32 25.84 -4.94
CA LEU A 229 -4.59 24.57 -4.96
C LEU A 229 -5.46 23.47 -4.35
N CYS A 230 -5.74 22.42 -5.11
CA CYS A 230 -6.44 21.24 -4.62
C CYS A 230 -5.44 20.09 -4.44
N LYS A 231 -5.45 19.45 -3.27
CA LYS A 231 -4.56 18.34 -2.91
C LYS A 231 -5.41 17.11 -2.62
N TYR A 232 -5.27 16.07 -3.41
CA TYR A 232 -5.95 14.80 -3.23
C TYR A 232 -4.96 13.71 -2.81
N SER A 233 -5.31 12.89 -1.82
CA SER A 233 -4.50 11.74 -1.42
C SER A 233 -5.31 10.45 -1.29
N ASP A 234 -4.69 9.34 -1.68
CA ASP A 234 -5.29 8.00 -1.62
C ASP A 234 -4.17 6.94 -1.55
N ASP A 235 -4.43 5.83 -0.88
CA ASP A 235 -3.56 4.64 -0.82
C ASP A 235 -3.93 3.56 -1.85
N ASP A 236 -5.10 3.67 -2.51
CA ASP A 236 -5.49 2.76 -3.58
C ASP A 236 -5.04 3.29 -4.96
N ALA A 237 -4.14 2.54 -5.60
CA ALA A 237 -3.62 2.89 -6.91
C ALA A 237 -4.69 3.06 -8.00
N LYS A 238 -5.83 2.34 -7.93
CA LYS A 238 -6.93 2.51 -8.89
C LYS A 238 -7.67 3.83 -8.69
N ASN A 239 -7.81 4.29 -7.45
CA ASN A 239 -8.41 5.59 -7.17
C ASN A 239 -7.49 6.73 -7.64
N VAL A 240 -6.18 6.59 -7.39
CA VAL A 240 -5.15 7.50 -7.91
C VAL A 240 -5.17 7.54 -9.43
N GLU A 241 -5.14 6.39 -10.10
CA GLU A 241 -5.13 6.29 -11.56
C GLU A 241 -6.40 6.89 -12.17
N ALA A 242 -7.58 6.52 -11.66
CA ALA A 242 -8.86 7.05 -12.13
C ALA A 242 -8.91 8.58 -11.97
N THR A 243 -8.39 9.11 -10.87
CA THR A 243 -8.32 10.55 -10.64
C THR A 243 -7.34 11.22 -11.61
N CYS A 244 -6.13 10.67 -11.79
CA CYS A 244 -5.14 11.19 -12.74
C CYS A 244 -5.63 11.16 -14.20
N GLN A 245 -6.46 10.19 -14.58
CA GLN A 245 -7.09 10.13 -15.91
C GLN A 245 -8.20 11.18 -16.07
N LEU A 246 -8.98 11.42 -15.02
CA LEU A 246 -10.13 12.33 -15.06
C LEU A 246 -9.73 13.81 -15.00
N VAL A 247 -8.79 14.16 -14.11
CA VAL A 247 -8.46 15.55 -13.78
C VAL A 247 -8.11 16.40 -15.00
N PRO A 248 -7.30 15.95 -15.98
CA PRO A 248 -7.00 16.75 -17.17
C PRO A 248 -8.24 17.17 -17.96
N THR A 249 -9.20 16.26 -18.13
CA THR A 249 -10.45 16.56 -18.85
C THR A 249 -11.31 17.53 -18.05
N VAL A 250 -11.42 17.33 -16.73
CA VAL A 250 -12.16 18.25 -15.86
C VAL A 250 -11.56 19.64 -15.94
N LEU A 251 -10.24 19.80 -15.72
CA LEU A 251 -9.58 21.11 -15.76
C LEU A 251 -9.70 21.81 -17.12
N ALA A 252 -9.77 21.05 -18.22
CA ALA A 252 -9.98 21.60 -19.56
C ALA A 252 -11.44 22.04 -19.81
N ASP A 253 -12.41 21.38 -19.19
CA ASP A 253 -13.83 21.69 -19.28
C ASP A 253 -14.26 22.83 -18.33
N LEU A 254 -13.46 23.12 -17.30
CA LEU A 254 -13.71 24.23 -16.39
C LEU A 254 -13.52 25.56 -17.14
N GLU A 255 -14.47 26.49 -16.93
CA GLU A 255 -14.29 27.91 -17.21
C GLU A 255 -14.03 28.63 -15.87
N PRO A 256 -12.87 28.38 -15.22
CA PRO A 256 -12.72 28.79 -13.84
C PRO A 256 -12.60 30.31 -13.74
N VAL A 257 -13.09 30.90 -12.64
CA VAL A 257 -12.93 32.34 -12.39
C VAL A 257 -11.45 32.68 -12.20
N HIS A 258 -10.69 31.75 -11.62
CA HIS A 258 -9.24 31.82 -11.39
C HIS A 258 -8.59 30.46 -11.66
N PRO A 259 -7.28 30.38 -11.99
CA PRO A 259 -6.64 29.10 -12.24
C PRO A 259 -6.75 28.13 -11.05
N ILE A 260 -6.92 26.85 -11.36
CA ILE A 260 -6.83 25.75 -10.39
C ILE A 260 -5.61 24.92 -10.69
N ASP A 261 -4.88 24.59 -9.62
CA ASP A 261 -3.86 23.56 -9.64
C ASP A 261 -4.32 22.36 -8.83
N PHE A 262 -3.96 21.17 -9.28
CA PHE A 262 -4.35 19.91 -8.67
C PHE A 262 -3.13 19.03 -8.42
N GLN A 263 -2.98 18.55 -7.19
CA GLN A 263 -1.94 17.63 -6.78
C GLN A 263 -2.55 16.30 -6.35
N VAL A 264 -2.10 15.19 -6.93
CA VAL A 264 -2.47 13.84 -6.53
C VAL A 264 -1.31 13.18 -5.80
N TYR A 265 -1.52 12.82 -4.54
CA TYR A 265 -0.60 12.09 -3.68
C TYR A 265 -1.00 10.62 -3.65
N SER A 266 -0.24 9.80 -4.36
CA SER A 266 -0.32 8.34 -4.22
C SER A 266 0.53 7.91 -3.04
N THR A 267 -0.08 7.29 -2.05
CA THR A 267 0.64 6.55 -0.99
C THR A 267 0.58 5.05 -1.21
N ALA A 268 -0.04 4.62 -2.32
CA ALA A 268 -0.05 3.24 -2.76
C ALA A 268 1.39 2.68 -2.80
N GLN A 269 1.53 1.44 -2.36
CA GLN A 269 2.81 0.73 -2.43
C GLN A 269 3.15 0.33 -3.88
N VAL A 270 2.12 0.17 -4.73
CA VAL A 270 2.25 -0.23 -6.13
C VAL A 270 1.26 0.55 -7.00
N PRO A 271 1.74 1.38 -7.96
CA PRO A 271 3.13 1.78 -8.18
C PRO A 271 3.67 2.58 -6.97
N LEU A 272 5.00 2.79 -6.92
CA LEU A 272 5.65 3.55 -5.85
C LEU A 272 4.94 4.89 -5.57
N PRO A 273 4.99 5.39 -4.32
CA PRO A 273 4.44 6.69 -3.96
C PRO A 273 4.89 7.78 -4.94
N SER A 274 3.92 8.56 -5.42
CA SER A 274 4.16 9.57 -6.45
C SER A 274 3.26 10.77 -6.27
N VAL A 275 3.77 11.96 -6.60
CA VAL A 275 2.96 13.18 -6.71
C VAL A 275 2.76 13.47 -8.20
N THR A 276 1.51 13.67 -8.60
CA THR A 276 1.21 14.14 -9.96
C THR A 276 0.59 15.53 -9.88
N PHE A 277 1.14 16.47 -10.65
CA PHE A 277 0.68 17.85 -10.71
C PHE A 277 -0.05 18.13 -12.02
N PHE A 278 -1.21 18.77 -11.91
CA PHE A 278 -2.02 19.26 -13.02
C PHE A 278 -2.35 20.73 -12.80
N THR A 279 -2.60 21.46 -13.89
CA THR A 279 -3.01 22.87 -13.83
C THR A 279 -4.01 23.16 -14.93
N SER A 280 -4.95 24.07 -14.65
CA SER A 280 -5.88 24.59 -15.65
C SER A 280 -5.24 25.67 -16.55
N GLU A 281 -3.99 26.07 -16.29
CA GLU A 281 -3.31 27.07 -17.10
C GLU A 281 -2.90 26.52 -18.48
N PRO A 282 -3.30 27.17 -19.59
CA PRO A 282 -2.94 26.71 -20.92
C PRO A 282 -1.43 26.64 -21.14
N GLY A 283 -0.97 25.53 -21.73
CA GLY A 283 0.43 25.38 -22.17
C GLY A 283 1.41 24.89 -21.10
N ILE A 284 0.94 24.51 -19.91
CA ILE A 284 1.75 23.82 -18.90
C ILE A 284 1.43 22.32 -18.94
N GLU A 285 2.44 21.49 -19.21
CA GLU A 285 2.29 20.04 -19.18
C GLU A 285 2.19 19.51 -17.74
N SER A 286 1.40 18.45 -17.54
CA SER A 286 1.33 17.75 -16.27
C SER A 286 2.67 17.08 -15.95
N THR A 287 3.15 17.22 -14.71
CA THR A 287 4.40 16.60 -14.26
C THR A 287 4.10 15.53 -13.23
N ARG A 288 4.60 14.31 -13.45
CA ARG A 288 4.61 13.25 -12.44
C ARG A 288 6.00 13.12 -11.86
N VAL A 289 6.10 13.27 -10.54
CA VAL A 289 7.36 13.18 -9.80
C VAL A 289 7.24 11.99 -8.84
N PRO A 290 8.00 10.90 -9.05
CA PRO A 290 8.19 9.89 -8.02
C PRO A 290 8.75 10.57 -6.77
N PHE A 291 8.24 10.25 -5.59
CA PHE A 291 8.88 10.69 -4.35
C PHE A 291 9.19 9.46 -3.51
N ALA A 292 10.40 9.41 -2.98
CA ALA A 292 10.66 8.50 -1.89
C ALA A 292 9.79 8.97 -0.72
N LEU A 293 8.82 8.15 -0.31
CA LEU A 293 8.37 8.25 1.07
C LEU A 293 9.62 8.05 1.91
N ASP A 294 10.02 9.13 2.57
CA ASP A 294 11.08 9.13 3.55
C ASP A 294 10.54 8.33 4.74
N PHE A 295 10.44 7.00 4.60
CA PHE A 295 10.27 6.07 5.72
C PHE A 295 11.49 6.16 6.68
N ALA A 296 12.47 7.01 6.36
CA ALA A 296 13.56 7.46 7.20
C ALA A 296 13.08 8.33 8.36
N ALA A 297 12.35 7.72 9.30
CA ALA A 297 12.37 8.10 10.71
C ALA A 297 11.86 6.99 11.65
N ASP A 298 11.45 5.82 11.15
CA ASP A 298 10.94 4.79 12.05
C ASP A 298 12.07 3.92 12.59
N THR A 299 12.33 4.14 13.88
CA THR A 299 13.36 3.43 14.64
C THR A 299 13.03 1.93 14.66
N PRO A 300 14.00 1.04 14.39
CA PRO A 300 13.81 -0.40 14.57
C PRO A 300 13.19 -0.71 15.92
N SER A 301 12.24 -1.66 15.96
CA SER A 301 11.59 -2.09 17.20
C SER A 301 12.64 -2.54 18.19
N ALA A 302 12.63 -1.94 19.39
CA ALA A 302 13.62 -2.23 20.45
C ALA A 302 13.62 -3.71 20.86
N LYS A 303 12.56 -4.47 20.55
CA LYS A 303 12.46 -5.89 20.86
C LYS A 303 13.57 -6.71 20.20
N TRP A 304 13.99 -6.33 18.99
CA TRP A 304 14.96 -7.10 18.20
C TRP A 304 16.37 -7.08 18.79
N ALA A 305 16.72 -6.01 19.51
CA ALA A 305 18.05 -5.84 20.12
C ALA A 305 18.38 -6.92 21.16
N THR A 306 17.39 -7.68 21.63
CA THR A 306 17.56 -8.76 22.62
C THR A 306 17.41 -10.17 22.02
N VAL A 307 17.12 -10.26 20.72
CA VAL A 307 16.85 -11.53 20.04
C VAL A 307 18.12 -12.08 19.39
N ASP A 308 18.40 -13.35 19.66
CA ASP A 308 19.38 -14.15 18.91
C ASP A 308 18.70 -14.72 17.66
N LEU A 309 18.97 -14.12 16.50
CA LEU A 309 18.32 -14.49 15.25
C LEU A 309 19.12 -15.58 14.52
N ARG A 310 18.42 -16.62 14.07
CA ARG A 310 18.98 -17.67 13.21
C ARG A 310 18.45 -17.51 11.80
N LEU A 311 19.32 -17.41 10.80
CA LEU A 311 18.97 -17.32 9.38
C LEU A 311 19.02 -18.71 8.76
N ASN A 312 17.91 -19.20 8.23
CA ASN A 312 17.87 -20.46 7.51
C ASN A 312 17.87 -20.23 5.98
N THR A 313 19.05 -20.36 5.37
CA THR A 313 19.20 -20.27 3.90
C THR A 313 20.44 -21.00 3.43
N SER A 314 20.34 -21.67 2.28
CA SER A 314 21.48 -22.29 1.58
C SER A 314 22.07 -21.38 0.50
N ASN A 315 21.44 -20.24 0.20
CA ASN A 315 21.90 -19.30 -0.83
C ASN A 315 22.89 -18.28 -0.22
N ALA A 316 24.14 -18.31 -0.71
CA ALA A 316 25.21 -17.45 -0.21
C ALA A 316 24.96 -15.94 -0.39
N LEU A 317 24.31 -15.53 -1.49
CA LEU A 317 23.94 -14.13 -1.72
C LEU A 317 22.92 -13.69 -0.67
N LYS A 318 21.83 -14.45 -0.52
CA LYS A 318 20.78 -14.17 0.46
C LYS A 318 21.34 -14.10 1.87
N LEU A 319 22.21 -15.04 2.23
CA LEU A 319 22.86 -15.05 3.54
C LEU A 319 23.69 -13.78 3.77
N HIS A 320 24.49 -13.39 2.78
CA HIS A 320 25.31 -12.18 2.85
C HIS A 320 24.46 -10.92 3.03
N GLU A 321 23.41 -10.76 2.20
CA GLU A 321 22.49 -9.64 2.27
C GLU A 321 21.79 -9.56 3.64
N LEU A 322 21.12 -10.64 4.05
CA LEU A 322 20.38 -10.67 5.32
C LEU A 322 21.28 -10.44 6.53
N THR A 323 22.48 -11.04 6.54
CA THR A 323 23.43 -10.81 7.63
C THR A 323 23.83 -9.35 7.69
N THR A 324 24.12 -8.73 6.53
CA THR A 324 24.51 -7.31 6.47
C THR A 324 23.41 -6.39 6.96
N LEU A 325 22.16 -6.67 6.56
CA LEU A 325 21.01 -5.85 6.91
C LEU A 325 20.55 -6.03 8.36
N LEU A 326 20.68 -7.23 8.92
CA LEU A 326 20.12 -7.55 10.24
C LEU A 326 21.14 -7.45 11.38
N ALA A 327 22.44 -7.69 11.12
CA ALA A 327 23.47 -7.69 12.17
C ALA A 327 23.50 -6.42 13.06
N PRO A 328 23.21 -5.20 12.57
CA PRO A 328 23.18 -4.01 13.41
C PRO A 328 22.01 -3.96 14.41
N HIS A 329 20.97 -4.78 14.24
CA HIS A 329 19.69 -4.63 14.93
C HIS A 329 19.36 -5.77 15.90
N PHE A 330 20.14 -6.85 15.88
CA PHE A 330 19.92 -8.06 16.69
C PHE A 330 21.08 -8.30 17.65
N ALA A 331 20.83 -9.04 18.74
CA ALA A 331 21.87 -9.38 19.72
C ALA A 331 22.95 -10.26 19.07
N SER A 332 22.51 -11.22 18.26
CA SER A 332 23.36 -11.98 17.36
C SER A 332 22.59 -12.42 16.12
N VAL A 333 23.30 -12.56 15.00
CA VAL A 333 22.78 -13.13 13.77
C VAL A 333 23.66 -14.31 13.40
N THR A 334 23.09 -15.51 13.40
CA THR A 334 23.79 -16.76 13.07
C THR A 334 23.13 -17.44 11.89
N ALA A 335 23.88 -18.25 11.15
CA ALA A 335 23.37 -18.98 10.00
C ALA A 335 23.14 -20.45 10.34
N THR A 336 22.04 -21.00 9.86
CA THR A 336 21.76 -22.43 9.83
C THR A 336 21.48 -22.85 8.40
N VAL A 337 21.85 -24.07 8.04
CA VAL A 337 21.49 -24.67 6.76
C VAL A 337 20.64 -25.89 7.09
N HIS A 338 19.34 -25.65 7.22
CA HIS A 338 18.33 -26.69 7.30
C HIS A 338 17.56 -26.70 6.00
N ASP A 339 17.78 -27.74 5.20
CA ASP A 339 17.02 -27.92 3.97
C ASP A 339 15.58 -28.32 4.32
N VAL A 340 14.61 -27.54 3.85
CA VAL A 340 13.19 -27.76 4.13
C VAL A 340 12.50 -28.02 2.79
N PRO A 341 11.83 -29.17 2.61
CA PRO A 341 11.03 -29.43 1.42
C PRO A 341 10.02 -28.30 1.21
N GLU A 342 9.97 -27.75 0.00
CA GLU A 342 9.10 -26.62 -0.31
C GLU A 342 7.75 -27.12 -0.82
N PRO A 343 6.62 -26.78 -0.16
CA PRO A 343 5.30 -27.09 -0.66
C PRO A 343 5.11 -26.59 -2.10
N ALA A 344 4.46 -27.38 -2.95
CA ALA A 344 3.94 -26.89 -4.22
C ALA A 344 2.65 -26.11 -3.95
N ALA A 345 2.81 -24.93 -3.37
CA ALA A 345 1.75 -24.04 -2.92
C ALA A 345 2.09 -22.58 -3.27
N ASP A 346 1.23 -21.65 -2.87
CA ASP A 346 1.48 -20.23 -3.03
C ASP A 346 2.64 -19.75 -2.12
N PRO A 347 3.24 -18.58 -2.42
CA PRO A 347 4.37 -18.06 -1.67
C PRO A 347 4.12 -17.90 -0.16
N ILE A 348 2.90 -17.52 0.26
CA ILE A 348 2.57 -17.37 1.70
C ILE A 348 2.59 -18.73 2.40
N THR A 349 2.02 -19.77 1.79
CA THR A 349 2.06 -21.13 2.34
C THR A 349 3.48 -21.68 2.39
N VAL A 350 4.28 -21.46 1.33
CA VAL A 350 5.68 -21.90 1.28
C VAL A 350 6.48 -21.27 2.42
N ILE A 351 6.44 -19.95 2.57
CA ILE A 351 7.21 -19.28 3.63
C ILE A 351 6.67 -19.61 5.03
N ARG A 352 5.34 -19.76 5.20
CA ARG A 352 4.70 -20.21 6.44
C ARG A 352 5.20 -21.58 6.85
N TYR A 353 5.22 -22.55 5.92
CA TYR A 353 5.68 -23.91 6.17
C TYR A 353 7.17 -23.94 6.51
N LYS A 354 8.01 -23.21 5.73
CA LYS A 354 9.46 -23.10 5.98
C LYS A 354 9.74 -22.57 7.38
N ALA A 355 9.11 -21.45 7.76
CA ALA A 355 9.27 -20.87 9.09
C ALA A 355 8.73 -21.77 10.20
N SER A 356 7.59 -22.43 9.99
CA SER A 356 7.00 -23.37 10.95
C SER A 356 7.93 -24.54 11.25
N THR A 357 8.55 -25.09 10.21
CA THR A 357 9.46 -26.26 10.27
C THR A 357 10.84 -25.89 10.82
N ALA A 358 11.34 -24.69 10.51
CA ALA A 358 12.65 -24.23 10.96
C ALA A 358 12.70 -24.00 12.49
N GLY A 359 11.56 -23.73 13.11
CA GLY A 359 11.38 -23.59 14.56
C GLY A 359 11.44 -22.15 15.06
N ASP A 360 11.18 -21.98 16.36
CA ASP A 360 11.07 -20.65 17.00
C ASP A 360 12.34 -19.80 16.84
N GLY A 361 12.15 -18.53 16.47
CA GLY A 361 13.22 -17.56 16.30
C GLY A 361 14.14 -17.82 15.10
N VAL A 362 13.72 -18.66 14.15
CA VAL A 362 14.44 -18.88 12.89
C VAL A 362 13.76 -18.10 11.76
N LEU A 363 14.53 -17.22 11.12
CA LEU A 363 14.12 -16.47 9.93
C LEU A 363 14.36 -17.31 8.69
N CYS A 364 13.29 -17.56 7.93
CA CYS A 364 13.36 -18.12 6.59
C CYS A 364 13.16 -17.01 5.56
N ASP A 365 13.76 -17.17 4.39
CA ASP A 365 13.52 -16.32 3.22
C ASP A 365 12.94 -17.16 2.08
N ASP A 366 11.95 -16.59 1.40
CA ASP A 366 11.48 -17.04 0.11
C ASP A 366 11.50 -15.89 -0.88
N THR A 367 11.94 -16.14 -2.10
CA THR A 367 12.12 -15.09 -3.11
C THR A 367 11.56 -15.57 -4.43
N SER A 368 10.66 -14.78 -5.01
CA SER A 368 10.02 -15.03 -6.30
C SER A 368 10.27 -13.90 -7.29
N LEU A 369 10.13 -14.24 -8.58
CA LEU A 369 10.02 -13.28 -9.66
C LEU A 369 8.71 -13.57 -10.40
N GLU A 370 7.75 -12.66 -10.28
CA GLU A 370 6.42 -12.79 -10.84
C GLU A 370 6.35 -12.01 -12.15
N ILE A 371 5.85 -12.64 -13.21
CA ILE A 371 5.68 -12.02 -14.54
C ILE A 371 4.18 -12.07 -14.84
N PRO A 372 3.42 -11.00 -14.55
CA PRO A 372 1.96 -11.01 -14.63
C PRO A 372 1.42 -11.45 -15.99
N ALA A 373 2.09 -11.08 -17.08
CA ALA A 373 1.72 -11.44 -18.46
C ALA A 373 1.80 -12.95 -18.74
N ALA A 374 2.62 -13.69 -17.99
CA ALA A 374 2.75 -15.14 -18.13
C ALA A 374 1.61 -15.93 -17.46
N GLY A 375 0.76 -15.26 -16.66
CA GLY A 375 -0.40 -15.89 -16.02
C GLY A 375 -0.04 -17.11 -15.16
N ALA A 376 -0.76 -18.22 -15.34
CA ALA A 376 -0.54 -19.46 -14.60
C ALA A 376 0.82 -20.13 -14.91
N ASP A 377 1.41 -19.81 -16.07
CA ASP A 377 2.74 -20.27 -16.47
C ASP A 377 3.85 -19.33 -15.94
N SER A 378 3.50 -18.34 -15.09
CA SER A 378 4.47 -17.44 -14.50
C SER A 378 5.51 -18.20 -13.69
N PRO A 379 6.79 -17.82 -13.83
CA PRO A 379 7.89 -18.41 -13.08
C PRO A 379 7.84 -18.16 -11.56
N SER A 380 6.83 -17.44 -11.06
CA SER A 380 6.61 -16.99 -9.67
C SER A 380 7.44 -17.71 -8.61
N ALA A 381 7.02 -18.89 -8.14
CA ALA A 381 7.70 -19.64 -7.07
C ALA A 381 8.92 -20.47 -7.56
N ASN A 382 9.06 -20.65 -8.87
CA ASN A 382 10.00 -21.59 -9.49
C ASN A 382 11.10 -20.89 -10.29
N VAL A 383 11.44 -19.64 -9.96
CA VAL A 383 12.38 -18.81 -10.74
C VAL A 383 13.74 -19.50 -10.93
N LYS A 384 14.16 -20.37 -10.00
CA LYS A 384 15.39 -21.16 -10.10
C LYS A 384 15.41 -22.08 -11.34
N TRP A 385 14.26 -22.57 -11.78
CA TRP A 385 14.11 -23.59 -12.82
C TRP A 385 13.88 -23.02 -14.22
N VAL A 386 13.54 -21.75 -14.30
CA VAL A 386 13.13 -21.05 -15.54
C VAL A 386 14.09 -19.92 -15.91
N LEU A 387 15.25 -19.83 -15.26
CA LEU A 387 16.24 -18.77 -15.54
C LEU A 387 16.64 -18.72 -17.02
N ASP A 388 16.70 -19.89 -17.67
CA ASP A 388 17.12 -20.01 -19.06
C ASP A 388 16.04 -19.53 -20.06
N THR A 389 14.78 -19.41 -19.63
CA THR A 389 13.66 -18.95 -20.48
C THR A 389 13.26 -17.50 -20.20
N LEU A 390 13.88 -16.82 -19.22
CA LEU A 390 13.51 -15.44 -18.87
C LEU A 390 13.63 -14.46 -20.04
N GLY A 391 14.57 -14.67 -20.96
CA GLY A 391 14.72 -13.84 -22.16
C GLY A 391 13.50 -13.85 -23.09
N GLU A 392 12.65 -14.87 -23.02
CA GLU A 392 11.39 -14.95 -23.78
C GLU A 392 10.37 -13.91 -23.32
N HIS A 393 10.54 -13.39 -22.09
CA HIS A 393 9.69 -12.38 -21.47
C HIS A 393 10.27 -10.95 -21.59
N ALA A 394 11.19 -10.72 -22.53
CA ALA A 394 11.83 -9.42 -22.70
C ALA A 394 10.81 -8.28 -22.94
N GLY A 395 10.94 -7.20 -22.17
CA GLY A 395 10.05 -6.05 -22.20
C GLY A 395 8.77 -6.24 -21.37
N GLU A 396 8.51 -7.44 -20.84
CA GLU A 396 7.38 -7.67 -19.94
C GLU A 396 7.66 -7.08 -18.55
N ARG A 397 6.58 -6.63 -17.92
CA ARG A 397 6.59 -6.19 -16.53
C ARG A 397 6.82 -7.40 -15.64
N ALA A 398 7.64 -7.22 -14.61
CA ALA A 398 7.87 -8.23 -13.59
C ALA A 398 7.94 -7.62 -12.20
N MET A 399 7.74 -8.46 -11.19
CA MET A 399 7.79 -8.10 -9.79
C MET A 399 8.73 -9.04 -9.05
N PHE A 400 9.81 -8.49 -8.51
CA PHE A 400 10.67 -9.17 -7.56
C PHE A 400 9.99 -9.10 -6.19
N VAL A 401 9.62 -10.26 -5.62
CA VAL A 401 9.06 -10.36 -4.28
C VAL A 401 10.02 -11.11 -3.36
N SER A 402 10.19 -10.61 -2.14
CA SER A 402 10.88 -11.30 -1.05
C SER A 402 9.94 -11.41 0.14
N MET A 403 9.77 -12.63 0.65
CA MET A 403 9.02 -12.90 1.86
C MET A 403 9.97 -13.44 2.94
N LEU A 404 9.88 -12.85 4.13
CA LEU A 404 10.60 -13.29 5.31
C LEU A 404 9.60 -13.87 6.31
N GLY A 405 9.80 -15.11 6.72
CA GLY A 405 8.95 -15.78 7.70
C GLY A 405 9.71 -16.05 8.99
N VAL A 406 9.11 -15.73 10.12
CA VAL A 406 9.65 -16.07 11.44
C VAL A 406 8.56 -16.64 12.34
N ARG A 407 8.85 -17.78 12.96
CA ARG A 407 7.96 -18.41 13.95
C ARG A 407 8.23 -17.83 15.34
N PHE A 408 7.17 -17.43 16.02
CA PHE A 408 7.14 -17.18 17.45
C PHE A 408 5.99 -17.98 18.07
N HIS A 409 6.35 -19.03 18.80
CA HIS A 409 5.42 -19.94 19.46
C HIS A 409 4.44 -20.58 18.45
N GLU A 410 3.15 -20.26 18.58
CA GLU A 410 2.05 -20.82 17.77
C GLU A 410 1.74 -19.98 16.53
N THR A 411 2.54 -18.94 16.26
CA THR A 411 2.31 -18.02 15.15
C THR A 411 3.54 -17.87 14.26
N VAL A 412 3.29 -17.61 12.98
CA VAL A 412 4.29 -17.19 12.00
C VAL A 412 3.95 -15.78 11.54
N ALA A 413 4.90 -14.87 11.76
CA ALA A 413 4.87 -13.53 11.18
C ALA A 413 5.60 -13.56 9.82
N ILE A 414 4.93 -13.05 8.79
CA ILE A 414 5.46 -12.97 7.43
C ILE A 414 5.60 -11.50 7.07
N TYR A 415 6.80 -11.09 6.66
CA TYR A 415 7.11 -9.76 6.16
C TYR A 415 7.35 -9.86 4.65
N ARG A 416 6.97 -8.83 3.91
CA ARG A 416 6.99 -8.86 2.45
C ARG A 416 7.58 -7.56 1.93
N GLY A 417 8.49 -7.68 0.98
CA GLY A 417 8.91 -6.56 0.17
C GLY A 417 8.78 -6.91 -1.30
N GLU A 418 8.55 -5.89 -2.12
CA GLU A 418 8.34 -6.05 -3.55
C GLU A 418 8.94 -4.90 -4.33
N VAL A 419 9.52 -5.20 -5.48
CA VAL A 419 10.06 -4.22 -6.41
C VAL A 419 9.57 -4.56 -7.80
N TRP A 420 8.98 -3.58 -8.46
CA TRP A 420 8.57 -3.71 -9.84
C TRP A 420 9.71 -3.38 -10.79
N GLY A 421 9.64 -3.94 -12.00
CA GLY A 421 10.64 -3.72 -13.02
C GLY A 421 10.24 -4.31 -14.36
N THR A 422 11.25 -4.46 -15.22
CA THR A 422 11.11 -4.99 -16.57
C THR A 422 12.16 -6.06 -16.82
N ILE A 423 11.79 -7.11 -17.53
CA ILE A 423 12.71 -8.17 -17.94
C ILE A 423 13.45 -7.75 -19.21
N VAL A 424 14.75 -8.03 -19.27
CA VAL A 424 15.58 -7.79 -20.47
C VAL A 424 15.85 -9.05 -21.26
N ALA A 425 16.12 -8.89 -22.56
CA ALA A 425 16.34 -10.01 -23.47
C ALA A 425 17.61 -10.81 -23.17
N ASP A 426 18.67 -10.13 -22.71
CA ASP A 426 19.96 -10.75 -22.41
C ASP A 426 20.36 -10.45 -20.96
N PRO A 427 20.88 -11.45 -20.21
CA PRO A 427 21.32 -11.23 -18.84
C PRO A 427 22.58 -10.35 -18.81
N ARG A 428 22.63 -9.37 -17.90
CA ARG A 428 23.76 -8.44 -17.75
C ARG A 428 24.33 -8.44 -16.34
N GLY A 429 25.64 -8.23 -16.20
CA GLY A 429 26.33 -8.04 -14.92
C GLY A 429 26.50 -9.28 -14.02
N GLY A 430 25.83 -10.39 -14.30
CA GLY A 430 25.87 -11.60 -13.46
C GLY A 430 27.26 -12.25 -13.34
N ASP A 431 28.10 -12.12 -14.35
CA ASP A 431 29.49 -12.60 -14.39
C ASP A 431 30.44 -11.84 -13.46
N ARG A 432 30.05 -10.61 -13.09
CA ARG A 432 30.80 -9.74 -12.17
C ARG A 432 30.39 -9.91 -10.71
N MET A 433 29.33 -10.67 -10.44
CA MET A 433 28.82 -10.85 -9.08
C MET A 433 29.65 -11.89 -8.29
N PRO A 434 29.89 -11.66 -6.99
CA PRO A 434 30.65 -12.59 -6.14
C PRO A 434 29.87 -13.86 -5.76
N PHE A 435 28.55 -13.89 -6.03
CA PHE A 435 27.65 -14.98 -5.70
C PHE A 435 26.75 -15.31 -6.90
N LYS A 436 26.13 -16.50 -6.90
CA LYS A 436 25.19 -16.90 -7.96
C LYS A 436 24.00 -15.92 -7.99
N PRO A 437 23.77 -15.19 -9.10
CA PRO A 437 22.91 -14.01 -9.10
C PRO A 437 21.42 -14.33 -9.30
N GLY A 438 21.04 -15.58 -9.62
CA GLY A 438 19.65 -15.93 -9.91
C GLY A 438 19.10 -15.13 -11.09
N PHE A 439 17.94 -14.50 -10.93
CA PHE A 439 17.29 -13.70 -11.97
C PHE A 439 17.77 -12.23 -12.01
N LEU A 440 18.59 -11.78 -11.05
CA LEU A 440 19.05 -10.38 -10.99
C LEU A 440 19.68 -9.85 -12.30
N PRO A 441 20.38 -10.67 -13.12
CA PRO A 441 20.90 -10.23 -14.41
C PRO A 441 19.83 -9.92 -15.46
N TRP A 442 18.59 -10.34 -15.24
CA TRP A 442 17.49 -10.20 -16.18
C TRP A 442 16.53 -9.06 -15.81
N PHE A 443 16.65 -8.49 -14.61
CA PHE A 443 15.64 -7.61 -14.04
C PHE A 443 16.18 -6.17 -13.91
N VAL A 444 15.52 -5.23 -14.58
CA VAL A 444 15.75 -3.78 -14.45
C VAL A 444 14.65 -3.21 -13.54
N PRO A 445 14.98 -2.75 -12.33
CA PRO A 445 13.98 -2.23 -11.41
C PRO A 445 13.44 -0.87 -11.87
N ASP A 446 12.18 -0.59 -11.54
CA ASP A 446 11.58 0.72 -11.76
C ASP A 446 12.35 1.80 -10.99
N GLY A 447 12.51 2.96 -11.61
CA GLY A 447 13.28 4.08 -11.04
C GLY A 447 14.78 4.03 -11.34
N GLU A 448 15.32 2.94 -11.90
CA GLU A 448 16.70 2.91 -12.38
C GLU A 448 16.81 3.61 -13.75
N GLU A 449 17.19 4.90 -13.70
CA GLU A 449 17.18 5.77 -14.88
C GLU A 449 18.18 5.38 -15.97
N SER A 450 19.23 4.63 -15.63
CA SER A 450 20.26 4.19 -16.57
C SER A 450 19.90 2.89 -17.28
N GLY A 451 18.75 2.28 -16.96
CA GLY A 451 18.28 1.01 -17.51
C GLY A 451 19.18 -0.18 -17.16
N ARG A 452 19.90 -0.11 -16.03
CA ARG A 452 20.78 -1.17 -15.55
C ARG A 452 19.99 -2.25 -14.83
N THR A 453 20.45 -3.49 -14.98
CA THR A 453 19.91 -4.62 -14.23
C THR A 453 20.37 -4.57 -12.77
N LEU A 454 19.63 -5.21 -11.87
CA LEU A 454 20.03 -5.31 -10.47
C LEU A 454 21.44 -5.90 -10.31
N ALA A 455 21.79 -6.90 -11.12
CA ALA A 455 23.14 -7.47 -11.08
C ALA A 455 24.23 -6.47 -11.48
N GLU A 456 23.98 -5.57 -12.45
CA GLU A 456 24.92 -4.49 -12.80
C GLU A 456 25.07 -3.49 -11.66
N VAL A 457 23.97 -3.03 -11.06
CA VAL A 457 23.99 -2.10 -9.92
C VAL A 457 24.80 -2.68 -8.75
N ILE A 458 24.56 -3.95 -8.41
CA ILE A 458 25.30 -4.64 -7.33
C ILE A 458 26.78 -4.82 -7.70
N ALA A 459 27.08 -5.23 -8.93
CA ALA A 459 28.45 -5.45 -9.39
C ALA A 459 29.28 -4.15 -9.43
N ASP A 460 28.62 -3.01 -9.65
CA ASP A 460 29.25 -1.68 -9.64
C ASP A 460 29.46 -1.14 -8.21
N GLY A 461 28.97 -1.85 -7.19
CA GLY A 461 29.09 -1.48 -5.78
C GLY A 461 28.18 -0.32 -5.36
N GLU A 462 27.13 -0.05 -6.14
CA GLU A 462 26.16 0.98 -5.82
C GLU A 462 25.18 0.50 -4.75
N ASN A 463 24.65 1.46 -3.98
CA ASN A 463 23.57 1.15 -3.05
C ASN A 463 22.30 0.82 -3.86
N TYR A 464 21.81 -0.41 -3.71
CA TYR A 464 20.63 -0.92 -4.39
C TYR A 464 19.47 -1.20 -3.42
N ASP A 465 19.55 -0.73 -2.17
CA ASP A 465 18.52 -0.94 -1.14
C ASP A 465 17.12 -0.50 -1.60
N VAL A 466 17.05 0.63 -2.31
CA VAL A 466 15.81 1.18 -2.89
C VAL A 466 15.19 0.29 -3.98
N TYR A 467 15.99 -0.62 -4.55
CA TYR A 467 15.58 -1.58 -5.58
C TYR A 467 15.61 -3.02 -5.10
N ASN A 468 15.81 -3.24 -3.79
CA ASN A 468 15.92 -4.57 -3.21
C ASN A 468 14.65 -4.94 -2.44
N ALA A 469 13.82 -5.81 -3.01
CA ALA A 469 12.62 -6.30 -2.34
C ALA A 469 12.93 -6.95 -0.98
N ARG A 470 14.09 -7.57 -0.82
CA ARG A 470 14.52 -8.14 0.46
C ARG A 470 14.87 -7.07 1.48
N TYR A 471 15.47 -5.96 1.06
CA TYR A 471 15.68 -4.80 1.93
C TYR A 471 14.36 -4.31 2.48
N MET A 472 13.35 -4.13 1.62
CA MET A 472 12.01 -3.70 2.02
C MET A 472 11.37 -4.66 3.03
N ALA A 473 11.45 -5.99 2.78
CA ALA A 473 10.96 -7.00 3.72
C ALA A 473 11.68 -6.95 5.08
N VAL A 474 13.00 -6.72 5.07
CA VAL A 474 13.79 -6.53 6.30
C VAL A 474 13.35 -5.27 7.04
N GLN A 475 13.08 -4.17 6.34
CA GLN A 475 12.61 -2.96 7.01
C GLN A 475 11.27 -3.19 7.72
N ASP A 476 10.34 -3.91 7.11
CA ASP A 476 9.07 -4.29 7.74
C ASP A 476 9.28 -5.23 8.93
N LEU A 477 10.22 -6.18 8.82
CA LEU A 477 10.64 -7.01 9.95
C LEU A 477 11.18 -6.18 11.11
N LEU A 478 12.11 -5.26 10.83
CA LEU A 478 12.70 -4.38 11.84
C LEU A 478 11.66 -3.49 12.52
N ARG A 479 10.61 -3.10 11.80
CA ARG A 479 9.47 -2.32 12.33
C ARG A 479 8.42 -3.16 13.04
N ASP A 480 8.52 -4.49 13.00
CA ASP A 480 7.48 -5.40 13.47
C ASP A 480 6.12 -5.19 12.78
N LYS A 481 6.16 -4.93 11.47
CA LYS A 481 4.97 -4.73 10.64
C LYS A 481 4.75 -5.95 9.74
N PRO A 482 4.23 -7.08 10.26
CA PRO A 482 4.01 -8.26 9.43
C PRO A 482 2.99 -7.95 8.34
N TYR A 483 3.30 -8.37 7.12
CA TYR A 483 2.36 -8.42 6.00
C TYR A 483 1.16 -9.32 6.34
N VAL A 484 1.43 -10.46 6.99
CA VAL A 484 0.40 -11.34 7.56
C VAL A 484 0.95 -12.09 8.77
N THR A 485 0.09 -12.31 9.76
CA THR A 485 0.34 -13.24 10.87
C THR A 485 -0.63 -14.40 10.76
N CYS A 486 -0.10 -15.62 10.80
CA CYS A 486 -0.90 -16.83 10.67
C CYS A 486 -0.49 -17.85 11.73
N ALA A 487 -1.36 -18.84 11.99
CA ALA A 487 -0.99 -19.97 12.86
C ALA A 487 0.16 -20.77 12.24
N VAL A 488 0.89 -21.54 13.03
CA VAL A 488 1.90 -22.48 12.49
C VAL A 488 1.28 -23.49 11.50
N LEU A 489 2.09 -23.98 10.58
CA LEU A 489 1.75 -25.05 9.63
C LEU A 489 2.76 -26.19 9.82
N GLU A 490 2.48 -27.06 10.79
CA GLU A 490 3.41 -28.12 11.20
C GLU A 490 3.37 -29.35 10.27
N GLU A 491 2.24 -29.56 9.59
CA GLU A 491 2.04 -30.67 8.66
C GLU A 491 1.59 -30.14 7.29
N TRP A 492 2.22 -30.64 6.23
CA TRP A 492 1.80 -30.41 4.85
C TRP A 492 1.37 -31.73 4.23
N THR A 493 0.10 -31.82 3.84
CA THR A 493 -0.48 -33.03 3.21
C THR A 493 -0.52 -32.94 1.68
N GLY A 494 -0.15 -31.81 1.11
CA GLY A 494 -0.13 -31.58 -0.34
C GLY A 494 1.17 -32.06 -1.01
N PRO A 495 1.30 -31.85 -2.32
CA PRO A 495 2.54 -32.14 -3.03
C PRO A 495 3.65 -31.16 -2.62
N PHE A 496 4.90 -31.64 -2.64
CA PHE A 496 6.09 -30.79 -2.60
C PHE A 496 6.52 -30.46 -4.02
N GLN A 497 7.25 -29.35 -4.19
CA GLN A 497 7.91 -29.04 -5.45
C GLN A 497 8.87 -30.19 -5.81
N GLN A 498 8.82 -30.65 -7.06
CA GLN A 498 9.70 -31.72 -7.53
C GLN A 498 11.08 -31.14 -7.87
N GLU A 499 12.14 -31.82 -7.42
CA GLU A 499 13.54 -31.49 -7.77
C GLU A 499 13.92 -31.84 -9.21
#